data_AF-A0A842ZYT6-F1
#
_entry.id   AF-A0A842ZYT6-F1
#
_cell.length_a   1.000
_cell.length_b   1.000
_cell.length_c   1.000
_cell.angle_alpha   90.00
_cell.angle_beta   90.00
_cell.angle_gamma   90.00
#
_symmetry.space_group_name_H-M   'P 1'
#
loop_
_entity.id
_entity.type
_entity.pdbx_description
1 polymer ?
#
loop_
_entity_poly.entity_id
_entity_poly.type
_entity_poly.pdbx_seq_one_letter_code
_entity_poly.pdbx_strand_id
1 'polypeptide(L)'
;MDIEDMNTTYKKIQMAYLLILILIIPIFYTNPLQAIPNDTIKPGQTSFFSNASYNLLIVAPKHFIRYLGPLVHHKNKIGIKTILVDIEEVYHQMYWEGRDQAEKLKYFIKNAKEYWDISYVLLVGGRKDQSPRDNWWIPVRYTYLDRPYGNYSEKKFLTDFYFADLYTKNGSFSSWDTNQNGIFGEWPEGQKAIDIPDLYPDVYVGRLPCLNTWDVKDVVRKIITYETKTKMDPWFNTMVVVAGDTYPGRTPYYDGEVYTKMALNYMSNFIPKKLWTSDGSLSGPRDVVKAINNGCGFIFFSGHGNPKTWATHPPDNATIWISGLQLRNILFLVNGKKQPICIDGSGCFNSMFNISIRSKFPFVSGIPPPICWSWALTRKPNGGSIATIGPTAFSYESPDINTGYGGIEWLDIHFFEQYGQKNISILGEAWGKTIASFLDNNPIDWNDISRNGTALVAKNAEQWLLMGDPSLRIGGYEE
;
A
#
# COMPACT_ATOMS: atom_id res chain seq x y z
N MET A 1 -6.17 39.62 30.18
CA MET A 1 -5.94 39.02 28.86
C MET A 1 -5.58 37.58 29.14
N ASP A 2 -6.58 36.70 29.04
CA ASP A 2 -6.53 35.36 29.59
C ASP A 2 -5.60 34.44 28.79
N ILE A 3 -5.04 33.44 29.47
CA ILE A 3 -4.07 32.48 28.92
C ILE A 3 -4.67 31.71 27.72
N GLU A 4 -5.99 31.56 27.67
CA GLU A 4 -6.74 30.99 26.54
C GLU A 4 -6.69 31.85 25.26
N ASP A 5 -6.76 33.19 25.41
CA ASP A 5 -6.69 34.12 24.28
C ASP A 5 -5.27 34.23 23.72
N MET A 6 -4.25 34.12 24.58
CA MET A 6 -2.86 34.01 24.13
C MET A 6 -2.63 32.74 23.30
N ASN A 7 -3.09 31.58 23.77
CA ASN A 7 -2.92 30.32 23.04
C ASN A 7 -3.64 30.32 21.69
N THR A 8 -4.82 30.94 21.62
CA THR A 8 -5.58 31.07 20.37
C THR A 8 -4.91 32.02 19.38
N THR A 9 -4.36 33.13 19.88
CA THR A 9 -3.62 34.10 19.07
C THR A 9 -2.28 33.52 18.60
N TYR A 10 -1.59 32.75 19.44
CA TYR A 10 -0.34 32.08 19.09
C TYR A 10 -0.56 30.99 18.03
N LYS A 11 -1.64 30.21 18.14
CA LYS A 11 -2.06 29.25 17.09
C LYS A 11 -2.38 29.94 15.77
N LYS A 12 -3.06 31.09 15.79
CA LYS A 12 -3.35 31.88 14.57
C LYS A 12 -2.09 32.44 13.93
N ILE A 13 -1.14 32.92 14.73
CA ILE A 13 0.16 33.42 14.24
C ILE A 13 0.99 32.26 13.65
N GLN A 14 1.01 31.09 14.31
CA GLN A 14 1.68 29.90 13.78
C GLN A 14 1.04 29.36 12.50
N MET A 15 -0.30 29.37 12.38
CA MET A 15 -0.99 29.06 11.12
C MET A 15 -0.66 30.07 10.01
N ALA A 16 -0.48 31.35 10.33
CA ALA A 16 -0.05 32.35 9.36
C ALA A 16 1.41 32.10 8.90
N TYR A 17 2.31 31.68 9.78
CA TYR A 17 3.67 31.25 9.41
C TYR A 17 3.68 29.92 8.63
N LEU A 18 2.79 28.98 8.94
CA LEU A 18 2.56 27.74 8.18
C LEU A 18 2.12 28.05 6.75
N LEU A 19 1.18 28.98 6.57
CA LEU A 19 0.79 29.49 5.25
C LEU A 19 2.00 30.06 4.52
N ILE A 20 2.85 30.86 5.18
CA ILE A 20 4.03 31.45 4.56
C ILE A 20 5.08 30.39 4.18
N LEU A 21 5.32 29.37 5.00
CA LEU A 21 6.30 28.30 4.74
C LEU A 21 5.82 27.28 3.69
N ILE A 22 4.53 26.95 3.68
CA ILE A 22 3.92 26.08 2.65
C ILE A 22 3.83 26.82 1.31
N LEU A 23 3.63 28.14 1.31
CA LEU A 23 3.63 28.98 0.09
C LEU A 23 5.04 29.30 -0.42
N ILE A 24 6.05 29.33 0.45
CA ILE A 24 7.47 29.57 0.12
C ILE A 24 8.23 28.25 0.22
N ILE A 25 7.89 27.28 -0.64
CA ILE A 25 8.89 26.27 -1.00
C ILE A 25 9.98 27.04 -1.79
N PRO A 26 11.21 27.17 -1.29
CA PRO A 26 12.29 27.63 -2.15
C PRO A 26 12.55 26.47 -3.10
N ILE A 27 12.12 26.60 -4.35
CA ILE A 27 12.54 25.73 -5.44
C ILE A 27 14.05 25.97 -5.62
N PHE A 28 14.88 25.22 -4.90
CA PHE A 28 16.26 25.03 -5.32
C PHE A 28 16.31 23.78 -6.21
N TYR A 29 17.04 23.90 -7.31
CA TYR A 29 17.28 22.92 -8.39
C TYR A 29 16.41 23.05 -9.65
N THR A 30 16.56 24.15 -10.36
CA THR A 30 16.72 24.09 -11.83
C THR A 30 18.19 24.38 -12.16
N ASN A 31 18.80 23.54 -12.99
CA ASN A 31 20.17 23.75 -13.47
C ASN A 31 20.31 25.11 -14.18
N PRO A 32 21.46 25.79 -14.07
CA PRO A 32 21.68 27.06 -14.76
C PRO A 32 22.03 26.78 -16.21
N LEU A 33 21.37 27.48 -17.16
CA LEU A 33 21.91 27.98 -18.42
C LEU A 33 20.76 28.41 -19.34
N GLN A 34 20.44 29.70 -19.34
CA GLN A 34 20.28 30.55 -20.52
C GLN A 34 19.82 31.94 -20.08
N ALA A 35 20.67 32.93 -20.34
CA ALA A 35 20.37 34.34 -20.12
C ALA A 35 19.40 34.84 -21.21
N ILE A 36 18.34 35.55 -20.82
CA ILE A 36 17.50 36.36 -21.70
C ILE A 36 17.34 37.75 -21.05
N PRO A 37 17.37 38.87 -21.81
CA PRO A 37 17.69 40.20 -21.30
C PRO A 37 16.53 40.91 -20.61
N ASN A 38 16.89 41.86 -19.75
CA ASN A 38 16.03 42.79 -19.02
C ASN A 38 15.05 43.55 -19.94
N ASP A 39 13.75 43.39 -19.68
CA ASP A 39 12.75 44.40 -20.00
C ASP A 39 11.99 44.83 -18.74
N THR A 40 11.92 46.14 -18.57
CA THR A 40 11.35 46.90 -17.45
C THR A 40 9.86 46.63 -17.22
N ILE A 41 9.49 46.16 -16.02
CA ILE A 41 8.09 45.99 -15.60
C ILE A 41 7.66 47.18 -14.71
N LYS A 42 6.60 47.87 -15.12
CA LYS A 42 5.88 48.89 -14.33
C LYS A 42 5.06 48.24 -13.21
N PRO A 43 4.88 48.90 -12.04
CA PRO A 43 4.14 48.33 -10.93
C PRO A 43 2.63 48.48 -11.13
N GLY A 44 1.91 47.37 -11.21
CA GLY A 44 0.45 47.35 -11.30
C GLY A 44 -0.12 45.97 -11.04
N GLN A 45 -0.82 45.85 -9.90
CA GLN A 45 -1.74 44.77 -9.51
C GLN A 45 -1.15 43.37 -9.37
N THR A 46 -0.64 43.12 -8.17
CA THR A 46 -0.36 41.80 -7.63
C THR A 46 -1.67 41.06 -7.31
N SER A 47 -2.14 40.21 -8.22
CA SER A 47 -2.92 39.04 -7.84
C SER A 47 -1.95 37.97 -7.31
N PHE A 48 -1.49 38.12 -6.07
CA PHE A 48 -0.81 37.03 -5.38
C PHE A 48 -1.85 35.99 -4.94
N PHE A 49 -1.44 34.71 -4.94
CA PHE A 49 -2.19 33.50 -4.57
C PHE A 49 -2.90 32.78 -5.73
N SER A 50 -2.12 32.16 -6.62
CA SER A 50 -2.52 30.86 -7.15
C SER A 50 -2.05 29.79 -6.16
N ASN A 51 -2.96 29.12 -5.44
CA ASN A 51 -2.59 27.94 -4.66
C ASN A 51 -2.04 26.89 -5.64
N ALA A 52 -0.77 26.50 -5.49
CA ALA A 52 -0.19 25.44 -6.29
C ALA A 52 -0.91 24.13 -5.92
N SER A 53 -1.67 23.57 -6.87
CA SER A 53 -2.33 22.27 -6.72
C SER A 53 -1.44 21.16 -7.28
N TYR A 54 -1.25 20.10 -6.52
CA TYR A 54 -0.49 18.90 -6.88
C TYR A 54 -1.41 17.67 -6.79
N ASN A 55 -1.19 16.67 -7.64
CA ASN A 55 -1.92 15.41 -7.58
C ASN A 55 -1.20 14.39 -6.69
N LEU A 56 0.13 14.30 -6.83
CA LEU A 56 0.99 13.31 -6.18
C LEU A 56 2.03 13.99 -5.28
N LEU A 57 2.02 13.61 -4.01
CA LEU A 57 3.11 13.88 -3.06
C LEU A 57 4.04 12.67 -3.00
N ILE A 58 5.32 12.85 -3.29
CA ILE A 58 6.36 11.86 -3.05
C ILE A 58 7.15 12.28 -1.80
N VAL A 59 7.25 11.40 -0.80
CA VAL A 59 8.06 11.62 0.40
C VAL A 59 9.18 10.57 0.45
N ALA A 60 10.42 11.03 0.55
CA ALA A 60 11.61 10.16 0.56
C ALA A 60 12.68 10.72 1.52
N PRO A 61 13.65 9.92 2.02
CA PRO A 61 14.80 10.50 2.69
C PRO A 61 15.62 11.35 1.71
N LYS A 62 16.29 12.40 2.22
CA LYS A 62 17.16 13.27 1.42
C LYS A 62 18.17 12.50 0.57
N HIS A 63 18.63 11.34 1.08
CA HIS A 63 19.54 10.42 0.39
C HIS A 63 18.98 9.86 -0.93
N PHE A 64 17.65 9.78 -1.10
CA PHE A 64 16.98 9.21 -2.28
C PHE A 64 16.50 10.26 -3.29
N ILE A 65 16.37 11.54 -2.88
CA ILE A 65 15.75 12.62 -3.67
C ILE A 65 16.29 12.71 -5.10
N ARG A 66 17.63 12.74 -5.27
CA ARG A 66 18.24 12.87 -6.61
C ARG A 66 17.86 11.76 -7.59
N TYR A 67 17.53 10.57 -7.08
CA TYR A 67 17.19 9.40 -7.90
C TYR A 67 15.70 9.34 -8.24
N LEU A 68 14.87 10.16 -7.58
CA LEU A 68 13.43 10.30 -7.84
C LEU A 68 13.13 11.41 -8.85
N GLY A 69 14.09 12.29 -9.15
CA GLY A 69 13.95 13.34 -10.17
C GLY A 69 13.39 12.85 -11.51
N PRO A 70 13.87 11.72 -12.08
CA PRO A 70 13.30 11.17 -13.31
C PRO A 70 11.82 10.79 -13.21
N LEU A 71 11.37 10.27 -12.04
CA LEU A 71 9.96 9.93 -11.82
C LEU A 71 9.11 11.20 -11.75
N VAL A 72 9.56 12.22 -10.99
CA VAL A 72 8.87 13.52 -10.91
C VAL A 72 8.73 14.15 -12.29
N HIS A 73 9.80 14.15 -13.09
CA HIS A 73 9.74 14.66 -14.46
C HIS A 73 8.74 13.88 -15.32
N HIS A 74 8.78 12.54 -15.25
CA HIS A 74 7.86 11.69 -15.98
C HIS A 74 6.40 11.97 -15.62
N LYS A 75 6.07 12.02 -14.32
CA LYS A 75 4.71 12.28 -13.82
C LYS A 75 4.19 13.64 -14.24
N ASN A 76 5.00 14.69 -14.11
CA ASN A 76 4.63 16.02 -14.58
C ASN A 76 4.42 16.06 -16.10
N LYS A 77 5.23 15.34 -16.88
CA LYS A 77 5.08 15.26 -18.34
C LYS A 77 3.74 14.64 -18.76
N ILE A 78 3.24 13.65 -18.02
CA ILE A 78 1.95 12.99 -18.29
C ILE A 78 0.77 13.67 -17.56
N GLY A 79 0.97 14.87 -17.02
CA GLY A 79 -0.09 15.68 -16.41
C GLY A 79 -0.39 15.36 -14.94
N ILE A 80 0.35 14.45 -14.29
CA ILE A 80 0.26 14.24 -12.85
C ILE A 80 1.20 15.23 -12.16
N LYS A 81 0.64 16.36 -11.70
CA LYS A 81 1.40 17.39 -10.99
C LYS A 81 2.00 16.78 -9.74
N THR A 82 3.32 16.72 -9.67
CA THR A 82 4.04 15.97 -8.65
C THR A 82 4.98 16.86 -7.86
N ILE A 83 4.88 16.78 -6.54
CA ILE A 83 5.80 17.41 -5.59
C ILE A 83 6.62 16.33 -4.87
N LEU A 84 7.93 16.57 -4.75
CA LEU A 84 8.87 15.69 -4.06
C LEU A 84 9.44 16.42 -2.85
N VAL A 85 9.29 15.82 -1.67
CA VAL A 85 9.70 16.40 -0.39
C VAL A 85 10.59 15.40 0.36
N ASP A 86 11.65 15.88 1.01
CA ASP A 86 12.43 15.03 1.89
C ASP A 86 11.82 14.92 3.30
N ILE A 87 11.87 13.72 3.89
CA ILE A 87 11.26 13.45 5.20
C ILE A 87 11.93 14.24 6.32
N GLU A 88 13.22 14.58 6.18
CA GLU A 88 13.92 15.42 7.13
C GLU A 88 13.33 16.83 7.18
N GLU A 89 13.01 17.42 6.04
CA GLU A 89 12.28 18.69 5.95
C GLU A 89 10.85 18.58 6.49
N VAL A 90 10.15 17.47 6.26
CA VAL A 90 8.83 17.22 6.87
C VAL A 90 8.91 17.32 8.41
N TYR A 91 9.91 16.70 9.02
CA TYR A 91 10.10 16.80 10.48
C TYR A 91 10.45 18.19 10.96
N HIS A 92 11.20 18.94 10.16
CA HIS A 92 11.54 20.32 10.45
C HIS A 92 10.31 21.23 10.37
N GLN A 93 9.44 21.07 9.37
CA GLN A 93 8.22 21.86 9.23
C GLN A 93 7.18 21.49 10.29
N MET A 94 7.02 20.20 10.57
CA MET A 94 6.10 19.68 11.59
C MET A 94 6.79 19.58 12.95
N TYR A 95 7.71 20.50 13.29
CA TYR A 95 8.43 20.40 14.56
C TYR A 95 7.49 20.56 15.77
N TRP A 96 6.44 21.39 15.62
CA TRP A 96 5.44 21.72 16.65
C TRP A 96 4.18 20.83 16.63
N GLU A 97 3.95 20.03 15.58
CA GLU A 97 2.72 19.23 15.41
C GLU A 97 3.08 17.76 15.22
N GLY A 98 2.32 16.85 15.84
CA GLY A 98 2.62 15.41 15.82
C GLY A 98 3.61 15.00 16.91
N ARG A 99 3.22 14.01 17.71
CA ARG A 99 3.95 13.50 18.88
C ARG A 99 5.19 12.71 18.53
N ASP A 100 5.21 12.10 17.35
CA ASP A 100 6.31 11.28 16.84
C ASP A 100 6.50 11.47 15.33
N GLN A 101 7.52 10.82 14.77
CA GLN A 101 7.87 10.94 13.35
C GLN A 101 6.75 10.48 12.39
N ALA A 102 5.97 9.47 12.75
CA ALA A 102 4.88 8.99 11.90
C ALA A 102 3.68 9.95 11.96
N GLU A 103 3.33 10.47 13.14
CA GLU A 103 2.26 11.45 13.25
C GLU A 103 2.63 12.79 12.59
N LYS A 104 3.90 13.22 12.68
CA LYS A 104 4.44 14.36 11.92
C LYS A 104 4.22 14.19 10.42
N LEU A 105 4.56 13.02 9.88
CA LEU A 105 4.31 12.72 8.47
C LEU A 105 2.81 12.75 8.14
N LYS A 106 1.95 12.21 9.02
CA LYS A 106 0.50 12.22 8.82
C LYS A 106 -0.07 13.65 8.80
N TYR A 107 0.34 14.52 9.72
CA TYR A 107 -0.03 15.94 9.70
C TYR A 107 0.46 16.66 8.45
N PHE A 108 1.68 16.37 7.99
CA PHE A 108 2.18 16.92 6.74
C PHE A 108 1.33 16.50 5.54
N ILE A 109 0.93 15.21 5.47
CA ILE A 109 0.04 14.70 4.42
C ILE A 109 -1.33 15.39 4.49
N LYS A 110 -1.89 15.55 5.69
CA LYS A 110 -3.13 16.33 5.90
C LYS A 110 -2.99 17.76 5.38
N ASN A 111 -1.93 18.46 5.74
CA ASN A 111 -1.68 19.83 5.26
C ASN A 111 -1.51 19.87 3.73
N ALA A 112 -0.81 18.90 3.16
CA ALA A 112 -0.70 18.76 1.70
C ALA A 112 -2.08 18.50 1.05
N LYS A 113 -2.96 17.72 1.70
CA LYS A 113 -4.34 17.53 1.21
C LYS A 113 -5.13 18.83 1.24
N GLU A 114 -5.06 19.59 2.33
CA GLU A 114 -5.86 20.81 2.51
C GLU A 114 -5.36 21.99 1.67
N TYR A 115 -4.05 22.14 1.51
CA TYR A 115 -3.45 23.32 0.85
C TYR A 115 -3.02 23.06 -0.59
N TRP A 116 -2.63 21.83 -0.93
CA TRP A 116 -2.19 21.45 -2.28
C TRP A 116 -3.18 20.56 -3.03
N ASP A 117 -4.25 20.11 -2.36
CA ASP A 117 -5.28 19.22 -2.93
C ASP A 117 -4.71 17.92 -3.54
N ILE A 118 -3.73 17.34 -2.86
CA ILE A 118 -3.19 16.03 -3.27
C ILE A 118 -4.26 14.94 -3.18
N SER A 119 -4.10 13.91 -4.00
CA SER A 119 -4.93 12.69 -3.94
C SER A 119 -4.08 11.44 -3.72
N TYR A 120 -2.79 11.50 -4.07
CA TYR A 120 -1.88 10.36 -4.03
C TYR A 120 -0.66 10.68 -3.17
N VAL A 121 -0.21 9.70 -2.38
CA VAL A 121 0.99 9.79 -1.56
C VAL A 121 1.88 8.58 -1.83
N LEU A 122 3.08 8.81 -2.36
CA LEU A 122 4.08 7.78 -2.57
C LEU A 122 5.20 7.90 -1.52
N LEU A 123 5.25 6.93 -0.62
CA LEU A 123 6.28 6.82 0.41
C LEU A 123 7.47 6.01 -0.12
N VAL A 124 8.65 6.61 -0.25
CA VAL A 124 9.84 5.96 -0.79
C VAL A 124 10.88 5.73 0.32
N GLY A 125 10.81 4.57 0.95
CA GLY A 125 11.76 4.15 1.97
C GLY A 125 11.23 3.00 2.83
N GLY A 126 12.09 2.02 3.09
CA GLY A 126 11.83 0.89 3.98
C GLY A 126 12.73 0.93 5.22
N ARG A 127 13.15 -0.25 5.69
CA ARG A 127 14.14 -0.36 6.77
C ARG A 127 15.50 0.19 6.31
N LYS A 128 16.22 0.86 7.21
CA LYS A 128 17.61 1.32 6.97
C LYS A 128 18.61 0.17 7.05
N ASP A 129 18.30 -0.85 7.84
CA ASP A 129 19.18 -1.95 8.13
C ASP A 129 18.43 -3.24 8.48
N GLN A 130 19.22 -4.29 8.68
CA GLN A 130 18.77 -5.62 9.09
C GLN A 130 18.91 -5.80 10.62
N SER A 131 18.82 -4.73 11.40
CA SER A 131 18.81 -4.82 12.86
C SER A 131 17.48 -5.41 13.36
N PRO A 132 17.41 -5.91 14.61
CA PRO A 132 16.15 -6.33 15.22
C PRO A 132 15.29 -5.15 15.70
N ARG A 133 15.82 -3.92 15.71
CA ARG A 133 15.10 -2.72 16.14
C ARG A 133 14.54 -2.00 14.94
N ASP A 134 13.43 -1.30 15.14
CA ASP A 134 12.83 -0.51 14.08
C ASP A 134 13.68 0.72 13.77
N ASN A 135 14.22 0.74 12.55
CA ASN A 135 15.05 1.82 12.03
C ASN A 135 14.65 2.09 10.57
N TRP A 136 14.06 3.25 10.32
CA TRP A 136 13.29 3.51 9.10
C TRP A 136 13.84 4.67 8.28
N TRP A 137 13.81 4.53 6.96
CA TRP A 137 13.99 5.65 6.03
C TRP A 137 12.76 6.56 6.03
N ILE A 138 11.57 5.96 5.95
CA ILE A 138 10.28 6.61 6.10
C ILE A 138 9.54 5.89 7.22
N PRO A 139 9.02 6.62 8.23
CA PRO A 139 8.41 6.01 9.40
C PRO A 139 7.17 5.18 9.02
N VAL A 140 6.80 4.27 9.91
CA VAL A 140 5.65 3.38 9.78
C VAL A 140 4.78 3.52 11.02
N ARG A 141 3.54 3.04 10.97
CA ARG A 141 2.69 2.89 12.16
C ARG A 141 2.46 1.42 12.46
N TYR A 142 2.32 1.12 13.75
CA TYR A 142 1.77 -0.15 14.21
C TYR A 142 0.41 0.12 14.84
N THR A 143 -0.58 -0.66 14.43
CA THR A 143 -1.91 -0.72 15.06
C THR A 143 -1.91 -1.85 16.09
N TYR A 144 -2.56 -1.62 17.23
CA TYR A 144 -2.63 -2.52 18.39
C TYR A 144 -3.99 -3.22 18.49
N LEU A 145 -4.52 -3.60 17.33
CA LEU A 145 -5.67 -4.48 17.19
C LEU A 145 -5.20 -5.93 17.40
N ASP A 146 -5.54 -6.50 18.56
CA ASP A 146 -5.07 -7.81 19.02
C ASP A 146 -6.03 -8.92 18.60
N ARG A 147 -5.66 -9.70 17.58
CA ARG A 147 -6.43 -10.88 17.14
C ARG A 147 -5.49 -12.05 16.90
N PRO A 148 -5.45 -13.04 17.80
CA PRO A 148 -4.61 -14.22 17.62
C PRO A 148 -5.20 -15.19 16.59
N TYR A 149 -4.32 -15.88 15.85
CA TYR A 149 -4.68 -16.95 14.93
C TYR A 149 -4.38 -18.31 15.58
N GLY A 150 -5.42 -19.02 16.05
CA GLY A 150 -5.23 -20.24 16.83
C GLY A 150 -4.39 -19.98 18.09
N ASN A 151 -3.23 -20.64 18.19
CA ASN A 151 -2.25 -20.48 19.30
C ASN A 151 -1.21 -19.39 19.03
N TYR A 152 -1.30 -18.70 17.90
CA TYR A 152 -0.34 -17.68 17.50
C TYR A 152 -0.82 -16.30 17.92
N SER A 153 -0.01 -15.60 18.72
CA SER A 153 -0.32 -14.24 19.16
C SER A 153 0.08 -13.21 18.12
N GLU A 154 -0.78 -12.21 17.90
CA GLU A 154 -0.47 -11.00 17.15
C GLU A 154 -1.07 -9.79 17.87
N LYS A 155 -0.27 -9.19 18.77
CA LYS A 155 -0.70 -8.03 19.57
C LYS A 155 -0.71 -6.71 18.81
N LYS A 156 0.01 -6.66 17.69
CA LYS A 156 0.11 -5.49 16.83
C LYS A 156 0.65 -5.88 15.46
N PHE A 157 0.35 -5.07 14.46
CA PHE A 157 0.88 -5.25 13.11
C PHE A 157 1.14 -3.92 12.43
N LEU A 158 1.98 -3.95 11.40
CA LEU A 158 2.39 -2.76 10.66
C LEU A 158 1.27 -2.31 9.72
N THR A 159 1.01 -1.02 9.62
CA THR A 159 0.07 -0.46 8.66
C THR A 159 0.54 0.88 8.11
N ASP A 160 0.32 1.08 6.81
CA ASP A 160 0.37 2.42 6.19
C ASP A 160 -1.02 3.02 5.98
N PHE A 161 -2.09 2.28 6.31
CA PHE A 161 -3.44 2.81 6.22
C PHE A 161 -3.66 4.00 7.16
N TYR A 162 -2.90 4.03 8.26
CA TYR A 162 -2.71 5.19 9.12
C TYR A 162 -2.40 6.49 8.37
N PHE A 163 -1.66 6.45 7.25
CA PHE A 163 -1.33 7.64 6.47
C PHE A 163 -2.40 8.01 5.43
N ALA A 164 -3.37 7.13 5.19
CA ALA A 164 -4.47 7.32 4.24
C ALA A 164 -5.74 7.85 4.90
N ASP A 165 -6.07 7.36 6.10
CA ASP A 165 -7.16 7.85 6.97
C ASP A 165 -6.68 9.10 7.71
N LEU A 166 -7.02 10.29 7.23
CA LEU A 166 -6.58 11.58 7.75
C LEU A 166 -7.62 12.23 8.67
N TYR A 167 -8.90 12.00 8.39
CA TYR A 167 -10.01 12.61 9.12
C TYR A 167 -10.88 11.55 9.79
N THR A 168 -11.51 11.92 10.88
CA THR A 168 -12.63 11.15 11.43
C THR A 168 -13.88 11.45 10.61
N LYS A 169 -14.95 10.67 10.82
CA LYS A 169 -16.28 10.93 10.24
C LYS A 169 -16.80 12.36 10.44
N ASN A 170 -16.35 13.06 11.48
CA ASN A 170 -16.76 14.44 11.80
C ASN A 170 -15.81 15.50 11.20
N GLY A 171 -14.83 15.11 10.38
CA GLY A 171 -13.84 15.99 9.75
C GLY A 171 -12.70 16.43 10.67
N SER A 172 -12.61 15.92 11.90
CA SER A 172 -11.46 16.18 12.80
C SER A 172 -10.28 15.29 12.44
N PHE A 173 -9.05 15.62 12.85
CA PHE A 173 -7.90 14.75 12.59
C PHE A 173 -8.06 13.35 13.20
N SER A 174 -7.86 12.31 12.41
CA SER A 174 -7.87 10.92 12.84
C SER A 174 -6.52 10.54 13.45
N SER A 175 -6.35 10.69 14.76
CA SER A 175 -5.07 10.38 15.43
C SER A 175 -4.76 8.88 15.49
N TRP A 176 -5.78 8.03 15.33
CA TRP A 176 -5.79 6.62 15.72
C TRP A 176 -5.47 6.37 17.19
N ASP A 177 -5.50 7.39 18.04
CA ASP A 177 -5.26 7.30 19.47
C ASP A 177 -6.26 8.23 20.17
N THR A 178 -7.44 7.68 20.45
CA THR A 178 -8.60 8.39 21.02
C THR A 178 -8.38 8.72 22.48
N ASN A 179 -7.71 7.84 23.23
CA ASN A 179 -7.46 8.04 24.66
C ASN A 179 -6.13 8.78 24.95
N GLN A 180 -5.33 9.06 23.92
CA GLN A 180 -4.06 9.79 23.95
C GLN A 180 -2.96 9.09 24.76
N ASN A 181 -2.94 7.75 24.79
CA ASN A 181 -1.96 6.96 25.54
C ASN A 181 -0.68 6.60 24.74
N GLY A 182 -0.62 6.94 23.45
CA GLY A 182 0.49 6.60 22.55
C GLY A 182 0.45 5.18 21.98
N ILE A 183 -0.64 4.47 22.18
CA ILE A 183 -1.00 3.20 21.55
C ILE A 183 -2.02 3.56 20.46
N PHE A 184 -1.86 2.99 19.26
CA PHE A 184 -2.63 3.42 18.10
C PHE A 184 -3.49 2.26 17.60
N GLY A 185 -4.74 2.52 17.23
CA GLY A 185 -5.68 1.51 16.76
C GLY A 185 -5.93 0.43 17.82
N GLU A 186 -5.95 0.80 19.09
CA GLU A 186 -6.04 -0.13 20.21
C GLU A 186 -7.42 -0.81 20.26
N TRP A 187 -7.41 -2.13 20.04
CA TRP A 187 -8.59 -2.97 20.24
C TRP A 187 -8.16 -4.31 20.86
N PRO A 188 -8.17 -4.40 22.20
CA PRO A 188 -7.77 -5.62 22.89
C PRO A 188 -8.70 -6.79 22.58
N GLU A 189 -8.18 -8.02 22.65
CA GLU A 189 -9.01 -9.22 22.52
C GLU A 189 -10.05 -9.29 23.65
N GLY A 190 -11.30 -9.62 23.31
CA GLY A 190 -12.37 -9.79 24.29
C GLY A 190 -12.92 -8.49 24.88
N GLN A 191 -12.53 -7.34 24.35
CA GLN A 191 -12.92 -6.02 24.85
C GLN A 191 -13.42 -5.12 23.71
N LYS A 192 -14.08 -4.03 24.09
CA LYS A 192 -14.47 -2.97 23.17
C LYS A 192 -13.22 -2.27 22.62
N ALA A 193 -13.36 -1.65 21.45
CA ALA A 193 -12.30 -0.80 20.92
C ALA A 193 -12.03 0.38 21.87
N ILE A 194 -10.76 0.72 22.01
CA ILE A 194 -10.30 1.88 22.76
C ILE A 194 -10.10 3.05 21.81
N ASP A 195 -9.55 2.78 20.62
CA ASP A 195 -9.41 3.74 19.54
C ASP A 195 -10.41 3.47 18.42
N ILE A 196 -10.98 4.54 17.88
CA ILE A 196 -12.04 4.48 16.85
C ILE A 196 -11.61 5.32 15.64
N PRO A 197 -10.69 4.82 14.79
CA PRO A 197 -10.42 5.41 13.49
C PRO A 197 -11.66 5.28 12.58
N ASP A 198 -11.78 6.13 11.55
CA ASP A 198 -12.90 6.00 10.62
C ASP A 198 -12.64 4.91 9.56
N LEU A 199 -11.36 4.63 9.28
CA LEU A 199 -10.89 3.65 8.32
C LEU A 199 -11.30 3.95 6.87
N TYR A 200 -11.62 5.18 6.48
CA TYR A 200 -11.84 5.52 5.08
C TYR A 200 -10.62 6.27 4.50
N PRO A 201 -10.06 5.85 3.35
CA PRO A 201 -8.92 6.55 2.78
C PRO A 201 -9.32 7.93 2.24
N ASP A 202 -8.74 8.99 2.80
CA ASP A 202 -8.86 10.38 2.32
C ASP A 202 -7.86 10.71 1.21
N VAL A 203 -6.75 9.95 1.18
CA VAL A 203 -5.74 9.95 0.12
C VAL A 203 -5.31 8.52 -0.17
N TYR A 204 -4.82 8.28 -1.39
CA TYR A 204 -4.35 6.96 -1.80
C TYR A 204 -2.86 6.82 -1.55
N VAL A 205 -2.49 5.96 -0.60
CA VAL A 205 -1.10 5.74 -0.18
C VAL A 205 -0.54 4.50 -0.86
N GLY A 206 0.66 4.62 -1.41
CA GLY A 206 1.50 3.48 -1.79
C GLY A 206 2.91 3.64 -1.24
N ARG A 207 3.60 2.52 -1.00
CA ARG A 207 4.97 2.50 -0.50
C ARG A 207 5.91 1.74 -1.43
N LEU A 208 7.08 2.32 -1.67
CA LEU A 208 8.23 1.61 -2.23
C LEU A 208 9.25 1.44 -1.10
N PRO A 209 9.31 0.30 -0.38
CA PRO A 209 10.18 0.10 0.78
C PRO A 209 11.66 -0.10 0.39
N CYS A 210 12.20 0.86 -0.36
CA CYS A 210 13.58 0.93 -0.80
C CYS A 210 14.52 0.96 0.41
N LEU A 211 15.49 0.05 0.40
CA LEU A 211 16.54 -0.06 1.42
C LEU A 211 17.74 0.81 1.05
N ASN A 212 17.96 1.05 -0.24
CA ASN A 212 19.12 1.76 -0.78
C ASN A 212 18.79 2.41 -2.15
N THR A 213 19.77 3.11 -2.72
CA THR A 213 19.61 3.87 -3.97
C THR A 213 19.46 3.02 -5.23
N TRP A 214 19.92 1.77 -5.23
CA TRP A 214 19.70 0.84 -6.35
C TRP A 214 18.23 0.47 -6.47
N ASP A 215 17.60 0.18 -5.33
CA ASP A 215 16.16 -0.10 -5.26
C ASP A 215 15.36 1.03 -5.89
N VAL A 216 15.67 2.27 -5.52
CA VAL A 216 15.01 3.48 -6.04
C VAL A 216 15.17 3.56 -7.56
N LYS A 217 16.39 3.40 -8.08
CA LYS A 217 16.64 3.43 -9.53
C LYS A 217 15.89 2.33 -10.26
N ASP A 218 15.82 1.13 -9.69
CA ASP A 218 15.12 -0.02 -10.27
C ASP A 218 13.63 0.26 -10.39
N VAL A 219 12.97 0.66 -9.29
CA VAL A 219 11.53 0.90 -9.30
C VAL A 219 11.13 2.14 -10.09
N VAL A 220 11.92 3.23 -10.05
CA VAL A 220 11.69 4.42 -10.87
C VAL A 220 11.71 4.07 -12.36
N ARG A 221 12.73 3.31 -12.80
CA ARG A 221 12.79 2.85 -14.20
C ARG A 221 11.62 1.95 -14.56
N LYS A 222 11.20 1.06 -13.65
CA LYS A 222 10.05 0.17 -13.87
C LYS A 222 8.76 0.96 -14.06
N ILE A 223 8.45 1.90 -13.17
CA ILE A 223 7.27 2.77 -13.23
C ILE A 223 7.23 3.53 -14.55
N ILE A 224 8.31 4.27 -14.87
CA ILE A 224 8.38 5.04 -16.12
C ILE A 224 8.23 4.13 -17.34
N THR A 225 8.88 2.96 -17.34
CA THR A 225 8.79 2.02 -18.47
C THR A 225 7.37 1.47 -18.62
N TYR A 226 6.73 1.09 -17.52
CA TYR A 226 5.37 0.56 -17.53
C TYR A 226 4.38 1.62 -18.05
N GLU A 227 4.44 2.83 -17.52
CA GLU A 227 3.53 3.91 -17.89
C GLU A 227 3.69 4.38 -19.34
N THR A 228 4.89 4.21 -19.93
CA THR A 228 5.19 4.63 -21.31
C THR A 228 5.19 3.52 -22.37
N LYS A 229 5.21 2.24 -21.97
CA LYS A 229 5.39 1.12 -22.91
C LYS A 229 4.41 -0.05 -22.72
N THR A 230 3.60 -0.09 -21.68
CA THR A 230 2.67 -1.21 -21.45
C THR A 230 1.41 -1.12 -22.33
N LYS A 231 0.94 0.08 -22.64
CA LYS A 231 -0.34 0.25 -23.31
C LYS A 231 -0.31 -0.33 -24.74
N MET A 232 -1.36 -1.06 -25.11
CA MET A 232 -1.53 -1.83 -26.36
C MET A 232 -0.75 -3.14 -26.48
N ASP A 233 -0.01 -3.57 -25.46
CA ASP A 233 0.73 -4.83 -25.54
C ASP A 233 -0.16 -6.04 -25.14
N PRO A 234 -0.37 -7.05 -26.03
CA PRO A 234 -1.31 -8.15 -25.77
C PRO A 234 -1.05 -8.98 -24.50
N TRP A 235 0.17 -8.97 -23.94
CA TRP A 235 0.43 -9.67 -22.67
C TRP A 235 -0.39 -9.10 -21.52
N PHE A 236 -0.74 -7.81 -21.57
CA PHE A 236 -1.47 -7.16 -20.49
C PHE A 236 -2.86 -7.76 -20.34
N ASN A 237 -3.52 -8.16 -21.43
CA ASN A 237 -4.87 -8.75 -21.42
C ASN A 237 -4.91 -10.19 -20.86
N THR A 238 -3.83 -10.73 -20.30
CA THR A 238 -3.85 -12.02 -19.59
C THR A 238 -3.95 -11.80 -18.08
N MET A 239 -4.89 -12.50 -17.43
CA MET A 239 -4.99 -12.56 -15.97
C MET A 239 -4.62 -13.96 -15.50
N VAL A 240 -3.54 -14.07 -14.72
CA VAL A 240 -3.13 -15.33 -14.09
C VAL A 240 -3.81 -15.43 -12.73
N VAL A 241 -4.40 -16.59 -12.43
CA VAL A 241 -4.90 -16.89 -11.09
C VAL A 241 -4.24 -18.15 -10.55
N VAL A 242 -3.80 -18.10 -9.29
CA VAL A 242 -3.05 -19.16 -8.62
C VAL A 242 -3.78 -19.53 -7.35
N ALA A 243 -4.30 -20.75 -7.26
CA ALA A 243 -5.12 -21.17 -6.14
C ALA A 243 -5.18 -22.69 -5.96
N GLY A 244 -5.75 -23.10 -4.84
CA GLY A 244 -6.08 -24.48 -4.53
C GLY A 244 -7.19 -24.50 -3.47
N ASP A 245 -7.17 -25.55 -2.65
CA ASP A 245 -8.01 -25.65 -1.45
C ASP A 245 -7.25 -24.99 -0.29
N THR A 246 -7.53 -23.73 0.01
CA THR A 246 -6.83 -22.96 1.03
C THR A 246 -7.11 -23.53 2.41
N TYR A 247 -8.36 -23.81 2.74
CA TYR A 247 -8.75 -24.43 3.99
C TYR A 247 -9.51 -25.75 3.77
N PRO A 248 -8.81 -26.87 3.47
CA PRO A 248 -9.47 -28.14 3.18
C PRO A 248 -10.43 -28.59 4.26
N GLY A 249 -11.65 -28.93 3.85
CA GLY A 249 -12.74 -29.34 4.74
C GLY A 249 -13.48 -28.20 5.45
N ARG A 250 -13.10 -26.94 5.23
CA ARG A 250 -13.83 -25.78 5.77
C ARG A 250 -15.12 -25.50 4.99
N THR A 251 -15.12 -25.75 3.69
CA THR A 251 -16.29 -25.55 2.80
C THR A 251 -16.48 -26.77 1.91
N PRO A 252 -17.65 -26.94 1.24
CA PRO A 252 -17.87 -28.04 0.28
C PRO A 252 -17.20 -27.79 -1.09
N TYR A 253 -16.43 -26.72 -1.25
CA TYR A 253 -15.73 -26.34 -2.46
C TYR A 253 -14.27 -25.94 -2.17
N TYR A 254 -13.44 -25.84 -3.21
CA TYR A 254 -12.06 -25.35 -3.06
C TYR A 254 -12.09 -23.82 -3.04
N ASP A 255 -12.07 -23.26 -1.84
CA ASP A 255 -12.28 -21.84 -1.56
C ASP A 255 -11.45 -20.91 -2.47
N GLY A 256 -10.14 -21.13 -2.57
CA GLY A 256 -9.25 -20.29 -3.36
C GLY A 256 -9.55 -20.37 -4.85
N GLU A 257 -9.91 -21.55 -5.37
CA GLU A 257 -10.31 -21.70 -6.77
C GLU A 257 -11.65 -21.00 -7.06
N VAL A 258 -12.59 -21.03 -6.11
CA VAL A 258 -13.86 -20.28 -6.21
C VAL A 258 -13.61 -18.78 -6.19
N TYR A 259 -12.81 -18.26 -5.26
CA TYR A 259 -12.51 -16.84 -5.16
C TYR A 259 -11.80 -16.32 -6.40
N THR A 260 -10.79 -17.06 -6.89
CA THR A 260 -10.12 -16.70 -8.14
C THR A 260 -11.04 -16.78 -9.36
N LYS A 261 -11.99 -17.71 -9.40
CA LYS A 261 -13.03 -17.75 -10.45
C LYS A 261 -13.96 -16.55 -10.38
N MET A 262 -14.35 -16.09 -9.19
CA MET A 262 -15.17 -14.88 -9.03
C MET A 262 -14.43 -13.64 -9.53
N ALA A 263 -13.14 -13.49 -9.18
CA ALA A 263 -12.29 -12.43 -9.71
C ALA A 263 -12.20 -12.43 -11.26
N LEU A 264 -12.08 -13.62 -11.87
CA LEU A 264 -12.09 -13.75 -13.33
C LEU A 264 -13.43 -13.30 -13.97
N ASN A 265 -14.56 -13.48 -13.29
CA ASN A 265 -15.87 -13.04 -13.81
C ASN A 265 -15.98 -11.50 -13.88
N TYR A 266 -15.31 -10.79 -12.97
CA TYR A 266 -15.19 -9.32 -13.03
C TYR A 266 -14.29 -8.84 -14.18
N MET A 267 -13.47 -9.74 -14.73
CA MET A 267 -12.41 -9.44 -15.69
C MET A 267 -12.71 -10.09 -17.05
N SER A 268 -13.96 -10.03 -17.51
CA SER A 268 -14.44 -10.71 -18.73
C SER A 268 -13.68 -10.34 -20.01
N ASN A 269 -13.02 -9.18 -20.05
CA ASN A 269 -12.18 -8.72 -21.17
C ASN A 269 -10.74 -9.26 -21.12
N PHE A 270 -10.39 -10.06 -20.11
CA PHE A 270 -9.07 -10.68 -19.95
C PHE A 270 -9.11 -12.16 -20.32
N ILE A 271 -7.98 -12.65 -20.83
CA ILE A 271 -7.73 -14.06 -21.10
C ILE A 271 -7.34 -14.72 -19.78
N PRO A 272 -8.13 -15.67 -19.26
CA PRO A 272 -7.84 -16.34 -18.00
C PRO A 272 -6.72 -17.37 -18.17
N LYS A 273 -5.72 -17.33 -17.29
CA LYS A 273 -4.73 -18.40 -17.12
C LYS A 273 -4.80 -18.94 -15.70
N LYS A 274 -5.53 -20.05 -15.54
CA LYS A 274 -5.69 -20.74 -14.25
C LYS A 274 -4.48 -21.62 -13.96
N LEU A 275 -3.99 -21.53 -12.74
CA LEU A 275 -3.04 -22.42 -12.09
C LEU A 275 -3.72 -22.91 -10.81
N TRP A 276 -4.42 -24.03 -10.93
CA TRP A 276 -5.26 -24.64 -9.91
C TRP A 276 -4.71 -26.01 -9.49
N THR A 277 -4.85 -26.35 -8.22
CA THR A 277 -4.35 -27.65 -7.72
C THR A 277 -5.31 -28.78 -8.09
N SER A 278 -6.61 -28.50 -8.25
CA SER A 278 -7.64 -29.49 -8.59
C SER A 278 -7.48 -30.10 -9.98
N ASP A 279 -6.99 -29.33 -10.96
CA ASP A 279 -6.78 -29.78 -12.34
C ASP A 279 -5.29 -30.09 -12.65
N GLY A 280 -4.42 -29.96 -11.65
CA GLY A 280 -2.98 -30.21 -11.77
C GLY A 280 -2.21 -29.15 -12.55
N SER A 281 -2.83 -28.03 -12.95
CA SER A 281 -2.13 -26.93 -13.61
C SER A 281 -1.22 -26.14 -12.68
N LEU A 282 -1.43 -26.24 -11.36
CA LEU A 282 -0.49 -25.86 -10.32
C LEU A 282 0.10 -27.09 -9.65
N SER A 283 1.33 -27.44 -10.04
CA SER A 283 2.11 -28.53 -9.44
C SER A 283 3.31 -28.02 -8.62
N GLY A 284 3.71 -26.76 -8.83
CA GLY A 284 4.77 -26.14 -8.06
C GLY A 284 5.23 -24.77 -8.59
N PRO A 285 6.37 -24.25 -8.10
CA PRO A 285 6.86 -22.90 -8.41
C PRO A 285 7.15 -22.65 -9.89
N ARG A 286 7.47 -23.71 -10.65
CA ARG A 286 7.80 -23.58 -12.07
C ARG A 286 6.59 -23.11 -12.88
N ASP A 287 5.38 -23.53 -12.51
CA ASP A 287 4.15 -23.17 -13.21
C ASP A 287 3.87 -21.67 -13.07
N VAL A 288 4.01 -21.16 -11.85
CA VAL A 288 3.86 -19.73 -11.54
C VAL A 288 4.95 -18.90 -12.24
N VAL A 289 6.22 -19.31 -12.13
CA VAL A 289 7.35 -18.63 -12.81
C VAL A 289 7.15 -18.58 -14.32
N LYS A 290 6.71 -19.68 -14.93
CA LYS A 290 6.42 -19.75 -16.37
C LYS A 290 5.28 -18.82 -16.77
N ALA A 291 4.19 -18.79 -15.98
CA ALA A 291 3.06 -17.91 -16.26
C ALA A 291 3.45 -16.43 -16.20
N ILE A 292 4.18 -16.02 -15.16
CA ILE A 292 4.68 -14.63 -15.06
C ILE A 292 5.65 -14.30 -16.20
N ASN A 293 6.58 -15.21 -16.54
CA ASN A 293 7.56 -15.01 -17.63
C ASN A 293 6.93 -14.87 -19.02
N ASN A 294 5.79 -15.52 -19.26
CA ASN A 294 5.03 -15.32 -20.51
C ASN A 294 4.43 -13.90 -20.59
N GLY A 295 4.16 -13.29 -19.43
CA GLY A 295 3.56 -11.97 -19.27
C GLY A 295 2.08 -12.04 -18.98
N CYS A 296 1.65 -11.27 -17.98
CA CYS A 296 0.25 -11.08 -17.62
C CYS A 296 0.06 -9.68 -17.04
N GLY A 297 -1.11 -9.07 -17.27
CA GLY A 297 -1.44 -7.77 -16.68
C GLY A 297 -1.75 -7.86 -15.19
N PHE A 298 -2.37 -8.97 -14.79
CA PHE A 298 -2.67 -9.27 -13.40
C PHE A 298 -2.22 -10.67 -13.00
N ILE A 299 -1.85 -10.81 -11.74
CA ILE A 299 -1.74 -12.09 -11.06
C ILE A 299 -2.45 -12.03 -9.71
N PHE A 300 -3.32 -13.01 -9.45
CA PHE A 300 -4.03 -13.14 -8.19
C PHE A 300 -3.67 -14.47 -7.52
N PHE A 301 -3.20 -14.39 -6.28
CA PHE A 301 -2.89 -15.53 -5.43
C PHE A 301 -3.96 -15.70 -4.34
N SER A 302 -4.60 -16.88 -4.29
CA SER A 302 -5.54 -17.25 -3.22
C SER A 302 -5.09 -18.52 -2.49
N GLY A 303 -4.55 -18.35 -1.28
CA GLY A 303 -3.85 -19.40 -0.54
C GLY A 303 -3.23 -18.91 0.77
N HIS A 304 -2.19 -19.61 1.23
CA HIS A 304 -1.44 -19.30 2.44
C HIS A 304 -0.15 -18.56 2.17
N GLY A 305 0.25 -17.78 3.16
CA GLY A 305 1.42 -16.90 3.08
C GLY A 305 2.32 -16.95 4.30
N ASN A 306 3.57 -16.61 4.06
CA ASN A 306 4.44 -15.98 5.05
C ASN A 306 5.43 -15.06 4.31
N PRO A 307 6.26 -14.29 5.00
CA PRO A 307 7.20 -13.36 4.36
C PRO A 307 8.18 -13.96 3.34
N LYS A 308 8.32 -15.30 3.26
CA LYS A 308 9.22 -16.00 2.33
C LYS A 308 8.51 -16.71 1.19
N THR A 309 7.25 -17.10 1.35
CA THR A 309 6.60 -18.06 0.46
C THR A 309 5.10 -17.86 0.39
N TRP A 310 4.56 -18.29 -0.73
CA TRP A 310 3.15 -18.54 -0.92
C TRP A 310 2.92 -20.02 -1.25
N ALA A 311 1.87 -20.63 -0.70
CA ALA A 311 1.51 -22.03 -0.93
C ALA A 311 0.01 -22.28 -0.75
N THR A 312 -0.48 -23.43 -1.19
CA THR A 312 -1.88 -23.86 -0.99
C THR A 312 -1.94 -25.40 -0.87
N HIS A 313 -3.12 -25.98 -0.70
CA HIS A 313 -3.31 -27.43 -0.64
C HIS A 313 -3.96 -28.00 -1.91
N PRO A 314 -3.72 -29.29 -2.21
CA PRO A 314 -4.56 -30.01 -3.15
C PRO A 314 -5.97 -30.25 -2.56
N PRO A 315 -6.95 -30.58 -3.40
CA PRO A 315 -8.31 -30.93 -2.98
C PRO A 315 -8.37 -31.82 -1.74
N ASP A 316 -9.14 -31.38 -0.75
CA ASP A 316 -9.54 -32.17 0.42
C ASP A 316 -8.37 -32.71 1.26
N ASN A 317 -7.19 -32.09 1.20
CA ASN A 317 -5.99 -32.58 1.88
C ASN A 317 -5.12 -31.49 2.51
N ALA A 318 -5.42 -31.16 3.77
CA ALA A 318 -4.69 -30.20 4.59
C ALA A 318 -3.25 -30.63 4.97
N THR A 319 -2.84 -31.87 4.69
CA THR A 319 -1.50 -32.38 5.09
C THR A 319 -0.44 -32.16 4.02
N ILE A 320 -0.84 -32.04 2.75
CA ILE A 320 0.07 -31.86 1.61
C ILE A 320 0.11 -30.39 1.23
N TRP A 321 1.32 -29.84 1.08
CA TRP A 321 1.54 -28.46 0.65
C TRP A 321 2.03 -28.41 -0.80
N ILE A 322 1.33 -27.64 -1.65
CA ILE A 322 1.78 -27.27 -2.99
C ILE A 322 2.32 -25.85 -2.92
N SER A 323 3.64 -25.73 -3.00
CA SER A 323 4.29 -24.41 -3.02
C SER A 323 4.08 -23.73 -4.38
N GLY A 324 3.49 -22.53 -4.37
CA GLY A 324 3.43 -21.65 -5.54
C GLY A 324 4.73 -20.86 -5.66
N LEU A 325 4.75 -19.56 -5.33
CA LEU A 325 5.94 -18.73 -5.49
C LEU A 325 6.70 -18.52 -4.17
N GLN A 326 8.00 -18.79 -4.14
CA GLN A 326 8.87 -18.51 -2.99
C GLN A 326 9.93 -17.47 -3.35
N LEU A 327 10.53 -16.82 -2.34
CA LEU A 327 11.59 -15.82 -2.55
C LEU A 327 12.73 -16.31 -3.45
N ARG A 328 13.16 -17.57 -3.28
CA ARG A 328 14.22 -18.15 -4.13
C ARG A 328 13.79 -18.30 -5.60
N ASN A 329 12.48 -18.39 -5.86
CA ASN A 329 11.94 -18.55 -7.20
C ASN A 329 11.81 -17.20 -7.94
N ILE A 330 11.69 -16.09 -7.19
CA ILE A 330 11.63 -14.73 -7.77
C ILE A 330 12.89 -14.42 -8.59
N LEU A 331 14.04 -15.02 -8.26
CA LEU A 331 15.27 -14.91 -9.03
C LEU A 331 15.12 -15.37 -10.49
N PHE A 332 14.22 -16.32 -10.77
CA PHE A 332 13.97 -16.87 -12.11
C PHE A 332 12.90 -16.09 -12.90
N LEU A 333 12.39 -14.99 -12.34
CA LEU A 333 11.50 -14.10 -13.07
C LEU A 333 12.32 -13.22 -14.03
N VAL A 334 12.07 -13.42 -15.32
CA VAL A 334 12.70 -12.78 -16.47
C VAL A 334 11.67 -12.18 -17.43
N ASN A 335 10.47 -11.90 -16.93
CA ASN A 335 9.36 -11.26 -17.65
C ASN A 335 9.66 -9.83 -18.13
N GLY A 336 10.83 -9.26 -17.80
CA GLY A 336 11.31 -8.01 -18.36
C GLY A 336 10.38 -6.85 -18.05
N LYS A 337 9.79 -6.27 -19.10
CA LYS A 337 8.83 -5.15 -19.01
C LYS A 337 7.38 -5.60 -18.78
N LYS A 338 7.09 -6.90 -18.90
CA LYS A 338 5.74 -7.49 -18.76
C LYS A 338 5.36 -7.69 -17.30
N GLN A 339 5.21 -6.59 -16.58
CA GLN A 339 5.16 -6.58 -15.11
C GLN A 339 3.70 -6.54 -14.62
N PRO A 340 3.16 -7.64 -14.07
CA PRO A 340 1.78 -7.65 -13.60
C PRO A 340 1.58 -6.76 -12.37
N ILE A 341 0.33 -6.41 -12.11
CA ILE A 341 -0.13 -6.05 -10.77
C ILE A 341 -0.47 -7.35 -10.04
N CYS A 342 0.11 -7.53 -8.86
CA CYS A 342 -0.08 -8.72 -8.03
C CYS A 342 -1.02 -8.42 -6.87
N ILE A 343 -2.06 -9.25 -6.70
CA ILE A 343 -2.95 -9.24 -5.53
C ILE A 343 -2.73 -10.55 -4.77
N ASP A 344 -2.45 -10.45 -3.47
CA ASP A 344 -2.18 -11.58 -2.57
C ASP A 344 -2.67 -11.25 -1.15
N GLY A 345 -3.99 -11.18 -0.94
CA GLY A 345 -4.61 -10.86 0.34
C GLY A 345 -4.66 -12.02 1.32
N SER A 346 -5.09 -13.17 0.84
CA SER A 346 -5.10 -14.44 1.60
C SER A 346 -3.69 -14.89 2.07
N GLY A 347 -2.62 -14.46 1.40
CA GLY A 347 -1.24 -14.71 1.78
C GLY A 347 -0.77 -13.95 3.03
N CYS A 348 -1.06 -14.49 4.23
CA CYS A 348 -0.65 -13.90 5.52
C CYS A 348 0.82 -13.43 5.50
N PHE A 349 1.09 -12.20 5.97
CA PHE A 349 2.42 -11.60 6.08
C PHE A 349 3.25 -11.45 4.79
N ASN A 350 2.72 -11.73 3.59
CA ASN A 350 3.50 -11.64 2.35
C ASN A 350 4.08 -10.22 2.12
N SER A 351 3.40 -9.19 2.62
CA SER A 351 3.82 -7.78 2.57
C SER A 351 4.50 -7.26 3.84
N MET A 352 4.87 -8.13 4.80
CA MET A 352 5.47 -7.74 6.08
C MET A 352 6.92 -7.21 5.94
N PHE A 353 7.08 -5.96 5.49
CA PHE A 353 8.38 -5.36 5.18
C PHE A 353 9.19 -4.88 6.40
N ASN A 354 8.66 -5.02 7.63
CA ASN A 354 9.43 -4.87 8.86
C ASN A 354 10.29 -6.11 9.18
N ILE A 355 10.24 -7.17 8.37
CA ILE A 355 11.10 -8.34 8.55
C ILE A 355 12.59 -8.04 8.36
N SER A 356 13.42 -8.77 9.08
CA SER A 356 14.87 -8.64 9.07
C SER A 356 15.53 -9.98 9.39
N ILE A 357 16.73 -10.24 8.87
CA ILE A 357 17.48 -11.48 9.17
C ILE A 357 17.76 -11.67 10.68
N ARG A 358 17.72 -10.58 11.46
CA ARG A 358 17.92 -10.59 12.92
C ARG A 358 16.62 -10.49 13.71
N SER A 359 15.48 -10.32 13.04
CA SER A 359 14.18 -10.37 13.70
C SER A 359 13.84 -11.80 14.11
N LYS A 360 13.19 -11.99 15.25
CA LYS A 360 12.58 -13.29 15.59
C LYS A 360 11.12 -13.22 15.18
N PHE A 361 10.75 -13.95 14.14
CA PHE A 361 9.36 -14.01 13.70
C PHE A 361 8.85 -15.45 13.79
N PRO A 362 7.85 -15.72 14.65
CA PRO A 362 7.43 -17.08 14.98
C PRO A 362 6.87 -17.85 13.77
N PHE A 363 6.39 -17.15 12.74
CA PHE A 363 5.73 -17.75 11.57
C PHE A 363 6.68 -17.96 10.38
N VAL A 364 7.98 -17.74 10.58
CA VAL A 364 9.01 -17.99 9.56
C VAL A 364 9.98 -19.03 10.09
N SER A 365 9.90 -20.24 9.55
CA SER A 365 10.88 -21.28 9.86
C SER A 365 12.28 -20.89 9.35
N GLY A 366 13.31 -21.20 10.15
CA GLY A 366 14.71 -20.89 9.85
C GLY A 366 15.05 -19.39 9.91
N ILE A 367 16.10 -18.98 9.22
CA ILE A 367 16.57 -17.57 9.23
C ILE A 367 15.59 -16.69 8.47
N PRO A 368 14.96 -15.66 9.09
CA PRO A 368 14.04 -14.78 8.38
C PRO A 368 14.70 -14.11 7.16
N PRO A 369 13.93 -13.84 6.09
CA PRO A 369 14.48 -13.20 4.91
C PRO A 369 14.81 -11.73 5.17
N PRO A 370 15.74 -11.15 4.39
CA PRO A 370 16.07 -9.72 4.51
C PRO A 370 15.00 -8.78 3.95
N ILE A 371 14.07 -9.32 3.15
CA ILE A 371 12.96 -8.64 2.49
C ILE A 371 11.75 -9.58 2.45
N CYS A 372 10.55 -9.03 2.52
CA CYS A 372 9.32 -9.81 2.37
C CYS A 372 9.07 -10.19 0.90
N TRP A 373 8.15 -11.15 0.71
CA TRP A 373 7.75 -11.70 -0.57
C TRP A 373 7.24 -10.62 -1.54
N SER A 374 6.31 -9.77 -1.10
CA SER A 374 5.73 -8.72 -1.93
C SER A 374 6.79 -7.73 -2.40
N TRP A 375 7.69 -7.31 -1.50
CA TRP A 375 8.73 -6.37 -1.89
C TRP A 375 9.74 -7.01 -2.83
N ALA A 376 10.13 -8.26 -2.59
CA ALA A 376 11.03 -8.99 -3.48
C ALA A 376 10.46 -9.10 -4.91
N LEU A 377 9.15 -9.30 -5.04
CA LEU A 377 8.46 -9.36 -6.32
C LEU A 377 8.41 -7.98 -6.99
N THR A 378 7.99 -6.94 -6.27
CA THR A 378 7.88 -5.57 -6.80
C THR A 378 9.24 -4.98 -7.16
N ARG A 379 10.29 -5.22 -6.36
CA ARG A 379 11.63 -4.65 -6.62
C ARG A 379 12.42 -5.39 -7.70
N LYS A 380 12.03 -6.62 -8.06
CA LYS A 380 12.85 -7.55 -8.87
C LYS A 380 13.45 -6.82 -10.08
N PRO A 381 14.78 -6.70 -10.18
CA PRO A 381 15.40 -6.12 -11.36
C PRO A 381 15.06 -6.96 -12.60
N ASN A 382 14.74 -6.31 -13.71
CA ASN A 382 14.43 -6.93 -15.00
C ASN A 382 13.26 -7.93 -14.96
N GLY A 383 12.27 -7.73 -14.09
CA GLY A 383 11.07 -8.56 -14.03
C GLY A 383 10.21 -8.30 -12.79
N GLY A 384 9.54 -9.35 -12.31
CA GLY A 384 8.63 -9.28 -11.17
C GLY A 384 7.34 -8.54 -11.47
N SER A 385 6.70 -7.97 -10.46
CA SER A 385 5.47 -7.18 -10.57
C SER A 385 5.77 -5.68 -10.67
N ILE A 386 4.84 -4.89 -11.21
CA ILE A 386 4.92 -3.42 -11.16
C ILE A 386 4.44 -2.90 -9.80
N ALA A 387 3.49 -3.62 -9.21
CA ALA A 387 2.98 -3.38 -7.87
C ALA A 387 2.50 -4.70 -7.25
N THR A 388 2.50 -4.76 -5.93
CA THR A 388 1.94 -5.88 -5.17
C THR A 388 1.07 -5.33 -4.04
N ILE A 389 -0.16 -5.82 -3.91
CA ILE A 389 -1.05 -5.49 -2.78
C ILE A 389 -1.25 -6.76 -1.96
N GLY A 390 -0.97 -6.70 -0.66
CA GLY A 390 -1.11 -7.85 0.23
C GLY A 390 -0.90 -7.46 1.71
N PRO A 391 -1.10 -8.41 2.65
CA PRO A 391 -1.17 -8.15 4.08
C PRO A 391 0.21 -8.12 4.75
N THR A 392 0.34 -7.29 5.77
CA THR A 392 1.50 -7.23 6.67
C THR A 392 1.33 -8.13 7.89
N ALA A 393 0.13 -8.71 8.08
CA ALA A 393 -0.33 -9.39 9.30
C ALA A 393 -1.07 -10.70 8.95
N PHE A 394 -1.72 -11.32 9.95
CA PHE A 394 -2.67 -12.39 9.70
C PHE A 394 -3.93 -11.90 8.96
N SER A 395 -4.20 -12.56 7.83
CA SER A 395 -5.44 -12.41 7.07
C SER A 395 -6.49 -13.41 7.51
N TYR A 396 -7.73 -12.96 7.65
CA TYR A 396 -8.85 -13.79 8.06
C TYR A 396 -9.89 -13.83 6.95
N GLU A 397 -10.19 -15.01 6.45
CA GLU A 397 -11.43 -15.20 5.70
C GLU A 397 -12.65 -15.05 6.62
N SER A 398 -13.82 -14.84 6.04
CA SER A 398 -15.05 -14.62 6.80
C SER A 398 -15.30 -15.72 7.84
N PRO A 399 -15.46 -15.36 9.13
CA PRO A 399 -15.78 -16.32 10.18
C PRO A 399 -17.08 -17.07 9.88
N ASP A 400 -18.09 -16.36 9.39
CA ASP A 400 -19.29 -16.96 8.81
C ASP A 400 -19.20 -16.98 7.29
N ILE A 401 -18.90 -18.15 6.77
CA ILE A 401 -18.67 -18.40 5.33
C ILE A 401 -19.96 -18.22 4.53
N ASN A 402 -21.12 -18.45 5.14
CA ASN A 402 -22.40 -18.34 4.43
C ASN A 402 -22.75 -16.89 4.11
N THR A 403 -22.33 -15.96 4.97
CA THR A 403 -22.54 -14.53 4.75
C THR A 403 -21.39 -13.87 4.01
N GLY A 404 -20.17 -14.45 4.07
CA GLY A 404 -18.97 -13.82 3.50
C GLY A 404 -18.67 -12.47 4.14
N TYR A 405 -19.18 -12.25 5.37
CA TYR A 405 -19.06 -10.99 6.07
C TYR A 405 -17.63 -10.79 6.59
N GLY A 406 -17.03 -9.64 6.24
CA GLY A 406 -15.77 -9.17 6.81
C GLY A 406 -14.51 -9.91 6.37
N GLY A 407 -14.61 -10.82 5.41
CA GLY A 407 -13.53 -11.70 5.00
C GLY A 407 -12.54 -11.05 4.05
N ILE A 408 -11.28 -11.50 4.13
CA ILE A 408 -10.20 -11.06 3.24
C ILE A 408 -10.48 -11.38 1.77
N GLU A 409 -11.19 -12.48 1.50
CA GLU A 409 -11.61 -12.91 0.17
C GLU A 409 -12.44 -11.84 -0.53
N TRP A 410 -13.20 -11.03 0.24
CA TRP A 410 -13.97 -9.93 -0.31
C TRP A 410 -13.04 -8.87 -0.90
N LEU A 411 -12.03 -8.44 -0.15
CA LEU A 411 -11.05 -7.44 -0.59
C LEU A 411 -10.22 -7.95 -1.79
N ASP A 412 -9.81 -9.22 -1.74
CA ASP A 412 -9.08 -9.91 -2.80
C ASP A 412 -9.84 -9.88 -4.14
N ILE A 413 -11.13 -10.22 -4.11
CA ILE A 413 -11.97 -10.32 -5.30
C ILE A 413 -12.37 -8.94 -5.83
N HIS A 414 -12.81 -8.03 -4.95
CA HIS A 414 -13.48 -6.81 -5.39
C HIS A 414 -12.52 -5.73 -5.89
N PHE A 415 -11.20 -5.88 -5.70
CA PHE A 415 -10.23 -5.10 -6.48
C PHE A 415 -10.47 -5.26 -8.00
N PHE A 416 -10.73 -6.49 -8.45
CA PHE A 416 -11.01 -6.79 -9.85
C PHE A 416 -12.36 -6.27 -10.32
N GLU A 417 -13.36 -6.16 -9.43
CA GLU A 417 -14.62 -5.46 -9.73
C GLU A 417 -14.38 -3.96 -9.98
N GLN A 418 -13.61 -3.31 -9.10
CA GLN A 418 -13.30 -1.87 -9.23
C GLN A 418 -12.62 -1.56 -10.57
N TYR A 419 -11.66 -2.40 -10.97
CA TYR A 419 -10.97 -2.23 -12.25
C TYR A 419 -11.83 -2.69 -13.45
N GLY A 420 -12.26 -3.95 -13.45
CA GLY A 420 -12.84 -4.63 -14.62
C GLY A 420 -14.29 -4.25 -14.94
N GLN A 421 -15.06 -3.79 -13.95
CA GLN A 421 -16.47 -3.41 -14.15
C GLN A 421 -16.75 -1.94 -13.84
N LYS A 422 -16.16 -1.40 -12.78
CA LYS A 422 -16.34 0.03 -12.40
C LYS A 422 -15.38 0.98 -13.13
N ASN A 423 -14.52 0.45 -14.01
CA ASN A 423 -13.61 1.20 -14.88
C ASN A 423 -12.62 2.12 -14.13
N ILE A 424 -12.25 1.77 -12.89
CA ILE A 424 -11.27 2.53 -12.12
C ILE A 424 -9.87 2.11 -12.54
N SER A 425 -9.21 3.00 -13.28
CA SER A 425 -7.94 2.68 -13.96
C SER A 425 -6.68 3.15 -13.22
N ILE A 426 -6.82 3.91 -12.13
CA ILE A 426 -5.68 4.31 -11.29
C ILE A 426 -5.56 3.34 -10.12
N LEU A 427 -4.35 2.82 -9.90
CA LEU A 427 -4.10 1.71 -8.97
C LEU A 427 -4.48 2.04 -7.53
N GLY A 428 -4.06 3.21 -7.02
CA GLY A 428 -4.38 3.65 -5.67
C GLY A 428 -5.87 3.89 -5.47
N GLU A 429 -6.55 4.44 -6.49
CA GLU A 429 -8.00 4.67 -6.46
C GLU A 429 -8.77 3.35 -6.44
N ALA A 430 -8.40 2.39 -7.31
CA ALA A 430 -9.04 1.07 -7.36
C ALA A 430 -8.92 0.37 -6.00
N TRP A 431 -7.74 0.42 -5.37
CA TRP A 431 -7.55 -0.15 -4.04
C TRP A 431 -8.32 0.60 -2.94
N GLY A 432 -8.24 1.93 -2.91
CA GLY A 432 -8.95 2.74 -1.91
C GLY A 432 -10.47 2.59 -1.99
N LYS A 433 -11.04 2.52 -3.20
CA LYS A 433 -12.49 2.25 -3.36
C LYS A 433 -12.86 0.81 -3.03
N THR A 434 -11.94 -0.14 -3.17
CA THR A 434 -12.13 -1.51 -2.69
C THR A 434 -12.28 -1.50 -1.16
N ILE A 435 -11.39 -0.82 -0.44
CA ILE A 435 -11.48 -0.69 1.02
C ILE A 435 -12.77 0.02 1.44
N ALA A 436 -13.11 1.16 0.82
CA ALA A 436 -14.32 1.89 1.16
C ALA A 436 -15.58 1.02 0.95
N SER A 437 -15.68 0.35 -0.21
CA SER A 437 -16.80 -0.57 -0.46
C SER A 437 -16.81 -1.76 0.50
N PHE A 438 -15.65 -2.26 0.93
CA PHE A 438 -15.58 -3.33 1.94
C PHE A 438 -16.19 -2.87 3.28
N LEU A 439 -15.86 -1.66 3.73
CA LEU A 439 -16.37 -1.10 4.98
C LEU A 439 -17.86 -0.71 4.89
N ASP A 440 -18.32 -0.24 3.74
CA ASP A 440 -19.74 0.03 3.49
C ASP A 440 -20.58 -1.24 3.61
N ASN A 441 -20.07 -2.38 3.13
CA ASN A 441 -20.76 -3.68 3.17
C ASN A 441 -20.55 -4.43 4.48
N ASN A 442 -19.53 -4.05 5.26
CA ASN A 442 -19.15 -4.71 6.51
C ASN A 442 -18.99 -3.66 7.63
N PRO A 443 -20.08 -3.06 8.12
CA PRO A 443 -19.99 -1.99 9.11
C PRO A 443 -19.40 -2.49 10.43
N ILE A 444 -18.45 -1.76 10.99
CA ILE A 444 -17.74 -2.12 12.22
C ILE A 444 -18.54 -1.69 13.45
N ASP A 445 -18.79 -2.63 14.38
CA ASP A 445 -19.29 -2.30 15.71
C ASP A 445 -18.12 -2.22 16.70
N TRP A 446 -17.68 -1.00 16.99
CA TRP A 446 -16.59 -0.71 17.93
C TRP A 446 -16.89 -1.15 19.38
N ASN A 447 -18.13 -1.52 19.71
CA ASN A 447 -18.50 -2.11 21.00
C ASN A 447 -18.47 -3.64 21.02
N ASP A 448 -18.18 -4.28 19.89
CA ASP A 448 -18.10 -5.72 19.78
C ASP A 448 -16.92 -6.28 20.58
N ILE A 449 -17.24 -7.16 21.52
CA ILE A 449 -16.26 -7.82 22.40
C ILE A 449 -15.90 -9.23 21.90
N SER A 450 -16.52 -9.69 20.82
CA SER A 450 -16.32 -11.04 20.33
C SER A 450 -14.95 -11.20 19.66
N ARG A 451 -14.36 -12.38 19.82
CA ARG A 451 -13.05 -12.70 19.27
C ARG A 451 -13.04 -12.69 17.74
N ASN A 452 -14.12 -13.18 17.13
CA ASN A 452 -14.25 -13.35 15.67
C ASN A 452 -15.28 -12.38 15.05
N GLY A 453 -15.58 -11.26 15.71
CA GLY A 453 -16.56 -10.30 15.22
C GLY A 453 -15.96 -9.17 14.39
N THR A 454 -16.55 -7.99 14.49
CA THR A 454 -16.28 -6.86 13.58
C THR A 454 -14.86 -6.29 13.69
N ALA A 455 -14.12 -6.59 14.75
CA ALA A 455 -12.69 -6.29 14.81
C ALA A 455 -11.85 -7.04 13.77
N LEU A 456 -12.30 -8.21 13.29
CA LEU A 456 -11.65 -8.88 12.15
C LEU A 456 -11.89 -8.09 10.85
N VAL A 457 -13.02 -7.40 10.71
CA VAL A 457 -13.28 -6.49 9.59
C VAL A 457 -12.28 -5.34 9.62
N ALA A 458 -12.17 -4.65 10.77
CA ALA A 458 -11.21 -3.56 10.96
C ALA A 458 -9.78 -4.04 10.66
N LYS A 459 -9.39 -5.18 11.21
CA LYS A 459 -8.09 -5.82 10.95
C LYS A 459 -7.83 -6.05 9.47
N ASN A 460 -8.78 -6.67 8.77
CA ASN A 460 -8.65 -7.00 7.35
C ASN A 460 -8.55 -5.73 6.49
N ALA A 461 -9.16 -4.61 6.88
CA ALA A 461 -8.99 -3.32 6.20
C ALA A 461 -7.61 -2.69 6.49
N GLU A 462 -7.15 -2.73 7.74
CA GLU A 462 -5.94 -2.05 8.20
C GLU A 462 -4.63 -2.69 7.71
N GLN A 463 -4.59 -4.00 7.51
CA GLN A 463 -3.33 -4.74 7.39
C GLN A 463 -2.69 -4.72 5.99
N TRP A 464 -3.35 -4.18 4.97
CA TRP A 464 -2.85 -4.27 3.60
C TRP A 464 -1.91 -3.14 3.26
N LEU A 465 -0.97 -3.45 2.37
CA LEU A 465 -0.08 -2.48 1.81
C LEU A 465 -0.08 -2.53 0.29
N LEU A 466 -0.26 -1.38 -0.35
CA LEU A 466 0.07 -1.18 -1.76
C LEU A 466 1.58 -0.94 -1.89
N MET A 467 2.33 -1.99 -2.24
CA MET A 467 3.74 -1.87 -2.62
C MET A 467 3.85 -1.46 -4.09
N GLY A 468 3.71 -0.18 -4.36
CA GLY A 468 3.69 0.38 -5.71
C GLY A 468 3.43 1.89 -5.71
N ASP A 469 3.39 2.47 -6.90
CA ASP A 469 2.99 3.86 -7.10
C ASP A 469 1.45 3.98 -7.12
N PRO A 470 0.82 4.70 -6.18
CA PRO A 470 -0.64 4.81 -6.11
C PRO A 470 -1.23 5.62 -7.26
N SER A 471 -0.45 6.49 -7.90
CA SER A 471 -0.89 7.26 -9.07
C SER A 471 -0.77 6.49 -10.39
N LEU A 472 -0.26 5.25 -10.34
CA LEU A 472 0.00 4.46 -11.54
C LEU A 472 -1.30 4.15 -12.29
N ARG A 473 -1.32 4.48 -13.58
CA ARG A 473 -2.37 4.02 -14.48
C ARG A 473 -2.15 2.56 -14.83
N ILE A 474 -3.10 1.73 -14.45
CA ILE A 474 -3.11 0.30 -14.75
C ILE A 474 -3.16 0.12 -16.28
N GLY A 475 -2.18 -0.60 -16.83
CA GLY A 475 -2.01 -0.78 -18.27
C GLY A 475 -1.25 0.35 -18.99
N GLY A 476 -0.82 1.40 -18.28
CA GLY A 476 -0.06 2.53 -18.85
C GLY A 476 -0.89 3.61 -19.54
N TYR A 477 -0.23 4.66 -20.05
CA TYR A 477 -0.84 5.82 -20.71
C TYR A 477 -0.81 5.68 -22.25
N GLU A 478 -1.75 6.35 -22.93
CA GLU A 478 -1.64 6.58 -24.39
C GLU A 478 -0.58 7.66 -24.61
N GLU A 479 0.22 7.54 -25.67
CA GLU A 479 1.20 8.56 -26.06
C GLU A 479 0.53 9.86 -26.54
#